data_AF-A0AAD5BXM2-F1
#
_entry.id   AF-A0AAD5BXM2-F1
#
_cell.length_a   1.000
_cell.length_b   1.000
_cell.length_c   1.000
_cell.angle_alpha   90.00
_cell.angle_beta   90.00
_cell.angle_gamma   90.00
#
_symmetry.space_group_name_H-M   'P 1'
#
loop_
_entity.id
_entity.type
_entity.pdbx_description
1 polymer ?
#
loop_
_entity_poly.entity_id
_entity_poly.type
_entity_poly.pdbx_seq_one_letter_code
_entity_poly.pdbx_strand_id
1 'polypeptide(L)'
;SLLAAKSFHIQSLPTTTTTTTRSFHPILAVHSPDPSKPSTDKSSLSSSKPSSPATAATASTTTPKLSSSTKWSVDSWKTKKALQLPEYPDQTELDSVLQTLDSFPPIVFAGEARHLEERLAEAAMGNAFLLQGGDCAESFKEFNANNIRDTFRVILQMAAVLMFGGQMPVIKVGRMAGQFAKPRSDPFEEKNGVKLPSYRGDNVNGDAFDLKSRTPDPQRLIRAYCQSAATLNLLRAFATGGYAAMQRVTQWNLDFTEHSEAGDRYQELASRRTRQLDGAHVEFLRGIANPLGIKVSDKMDPNELVKLIDILNPQNKPGRITIITRMGAENMRVKLPHLIRAVRRAGQIVTWVSDPMHGNTIKAPSGLKTRPFDAIRPSGSEREEWELNNLCPLEVLL
;
A
#
# COMPACT_ATOMS: atom_id res chain seq x y z
N SER A 1 -16.07 -16.25 -57.99
CA SER A 1 -16.27 -15.08 -58.86
C SER A 1 -15.65 -13.86 -58.22
N LEU A 2 -14.55 -13.37 -58.82
CA LEU A 2 -14.01 -11.99 -58.81
C LEU A 2 -13.82 -11.24 -57.46
N LEU A 3 -12.73 -10.53 -57.17
CA LEU A 3 -11.42 -10.35 -57.80
C LEU A 3 -10.52 -9.50 -56.84
N ALA A 4 -9.23 -9.86 -56.79
CA ALA A 4 -8.04 -8.99 -56.76
C ALA A 4 -7.78 -7.89 -55.69
N ALA A 5 -6.78 -8.21 -54.87
CA ALA A 5 -5.55 -7.47 -54.57
C ALA A 5 -5.30 -6.05 -55.15
N LYS A 6 -4.72 -5.18 -54.31
CA LYS A 6 -3.65 -4.24 -54.71
C LYS A 6 -2.74 -3.92 -53.52
N SER A 7 -1.48 -4.36 -53.63
CA SER A 7 -0.33 -3.91 -52.84
C SER A 7 0.03 -2.46 -53.19
N PHE A 8 0.53 -1.70 -52.20
CA PHE A 8 1.36 -0.51 -52.45
C PHE A 8 2.61 -0.54 -51.58
N HIS A 9 3.74 -0.33 -52.26
CA HIS A 9 5.09 -0.16 -51.72
C HIS A 9 5.17 1.02 -50.75
N ILE A 10 5.90 0.84 -49.65
CA ILE A 10 6.42 1.94 -48.84
C ILE A 10 7.88 2.16 -49.27
N GLN A 11 8.12 3.30 -49.94
CA GLN A 11 9.45 3.84 -50.19
C GLN A 11 10.03 4.41 -48.88
N SER A 12 11.28 4.09 -48.61
CA SER A 12 12.08 4.69 -47.55
C SER A 12 12.48 6.13 -47.92
N LEU A 13 12.27 7.07 -47.00
CA LEU A 13 12.82 8.42 -47.06
C LEU A 13 13.95 8.56 -46.03
N PRO A 14 15.08 9.20 -46.37
CA PRO A 14 16.20 9.36 -45.46
C PRO A 14 15.99 10.58 -44.55
N THR A 15 16.08 10.40 -43.24
CA THR A 15 16.21 11.51 -42.29
C THR A 15 17.67 11.64 -41.86
N THR A 16 18.31 12.66 -42.41
CA THR A 16 19.57 13.24 -41.95
C THR A 16 19.35 13.96 -40.62
N THR A 17 19.91 13.44 -39.53
CA THR A 17 19.99 14.16 -38.24
C THR A 17 21.39 14.74 -38.06
N THR A 18 21.44 16.07 -38.14
CA THR A 18 22.60 16.91 -37.86
C THR A 18 22.96 16.86 -36.38
N THR A 19 24.16 16.39 -36.06
CA THR A 19 24.74 16.38 -34.72
C THR A 19 24.96 17.82 -34.24
N THR A 20 24.20 18.26 -33.23
CA THR A 20 24.52 19.48 -32.47
C THR A 20 24.94 19.06 -31.07
N THR A 21 26.25 19.07 -30.83
CA THR A 21 26.88 18.87 -29.53
C THR A 21 26.57 20.07 -28.62
N ARG A 22 25.67 19.89 -27.64
CA ARG A 22 25.59 20.77 -26.47
C ARG A 22 26.41 20.17 -25.34
N SER A 23 27.47 20.86 -24.93
CA SER A 23 28.28 20.50 -23.77
C SER A 23 27.45 20.70 -22.50
N PHE A 24 27.23 19.62 -21.76
CA PHE A 24 26.74 19.70 -20.38
C PHE A 24 27.93 19.88 -19.45
N HIS A 25 27.99 21.00 -18.73
CA HIS A 25 28.87 21.15 -17.57
C HIS A 25 28.15 20.57 -16.35
N PRO A 26 28.72 19.55 -15.67
CA PRO A 26 28.20 19.12 -14.39
C PRO A 26 28.51 20.19 -13.33
N ILE A 27 27.47 20.63 -12.62
CA ILE A 27 27.60 21.44 -11.41
C ILE A 27 28.19 20.53 -10.34
N LEU A 28 29.48 20.73 -10.02
CA LEU A 28 30.19 20.06 -8.93
C LEU A 28 29.65 20.55 -7.59
N ALA A 29 29.07 19.63 -6.80
CA ALA A 29 28.84 19.86 -5.38
C ALA A 29 30.20 19.98 -4.68
N VAL A 30 30.45 21.15 -4.11
CA VAL A 30 31.69 21.51 -3.42
C VAL A 30 31.65 21.01 -1.97
N HIS A 31 32.80 20.49 -1.51
CA HIS A 31 33.21 20.16 -0.14
C HIS A 31 33.09 18.69 0.29
N SER A 32 34.13 17.92 -0.05
CA SER A 32 34.73 16.92 0.83
C SER A 32 35.74 17.61 1.77
N PRO A 33 35.90 17.15 3.02
CA PRO A 33 37.16 17.34 3.71
C PRO A 33 37.77 15.99 4.13
N ASP A 34 38.92 15.67 3.54
CA ASP A 34 40.02 15.02 4.25
C ASP A 34 41.34 15.48 3.61
N PRO A 35 42.36 15.80 4.41
CA PRO A 35 43.52 14.92 4.38
C PRO A 35 44.20 14.69 5.74
N SER A 36 44.58 13.43 5.95
CA SER A 36 45.67 12.87 6.79
C SER A 36 46.89 13.81 7.02
N LYS A 37 47.68 13.80 8.12
CA LYS A 37 48.38 12.71 8.86
C LYS A 37 49.32 13.33 9.96
N PRO A 38 50.27 12.61 10.60
CA PRO A 38 50.26 12.02 11.96
C PRO A 38 51.11 12.76 13.04
N SER A 39 51.00 12.39 14.32
CA SER A 39 52.05 12.66 15.32
C SER A 39 52.24 11.49 16.30
N THR A 40 53.49 11.05 16.37
CA THR A 40 54.08 10.11 17.33
C THR A 40 54.26 10.75 18.70
N ASP A 41 54.07 9.98 19.78
CA ASP A 41 55.01 10.02 20.90
C ASP A 41 54.99 8.74 21.74
N LYS A 42 56.19 8.32 22.14
CA LYS A 42 56.51 7.13 22.93
C LYS A 42 56.88 7.54 24.36
N SER A 43 56.40 6.78 25.34
CA SER A 43 57.11 6.36 26.57
C SER A 43 56.15 5.48 27.39
N SER A 44 56.50 4.53 28.25
CA SER A 44 57.61 3.59 28.42
C SER A 44 57.20 2.69 29.60
N LEU A 45 57.30 1.37 29.43
CA LEU A 45 57.50 0.27 30.39
C LEU A 45 57.12 0.45 31.88
N SER A 46 56.38 -0.52 32.44
CA SER A 46 57.01 -1.56 33.27
C SER A 46 56.06 -2.73 33.57
N SER A 47 56.68 -3.91 33.71
CA SER A 47 56.11 -5.24 33.86
C SER A 47 56.21 -5.73 35.31
N SER A 48 55.15 -6.38 35.83
CA SER A 48 55.30 -7.52 36.75
C SER A 48 54.02 -8.36 36.85
N LYS A 49 54.21 -9.68 36.77
CA LYS A 49 53.33 -10.81 37.13
C LYS A 49 54.16 -11.66 38.13
N PRO A 50 53.65 -12.69 38.83
CA PRO A 50 52.27 -13.20 38.92
C PRO A 50 51.82 -13.53 40.37
N SER A 51 50.52 -13.76 40.59
CA SER A 51 50.04 -14.76 41.56
C SER A 51 48.57 -15.14 41.29
N SER A 52 48.33 -16.45 41.23
CA SER A 52 47.05 -17.18 41.28
C SER A 52 47.25 -18.31 42.31
N PRO A 53 46.23 -19.01 42.85
CA PRO A 53 44.83 -19.05 42.39
C PRO A 53 43.76 -18.99 43.52
N ALA A 54 42.55 -18.57 43.17
CA ALA A 54 41.35 -19.05 43.85
C ALA A 54 40.14 -18.99 42.91
N THR A 55 39.40 -20.09 42.94
CA THR A 55 38.32 -20.53 42.06
C THR A 55 37.03 -19.73 42.26
N ALA A 56 36.42 -19.22 41.19
CA ALA A 56 34.99 -18.91 41.17
C ALA A 56 34.46 -19.00 39.73
N ALA A 57 33.44 -19.83 39.57
CA ALA A 57 32.85 -20.21 38.31
C ALA A 57 31.71 -19.26 37.88
N THR A 58 31.59 -19.09 36.56
CA THR A 58 30.34 -18.89 35.79
C THR A 58 29.56 -17.58 35.96
N ALA A 59 29.53 -16.76 34.89
CA ALA A 59 28.31 -16.44 34.12
C ALA A 59 28.62 -15.35 33.08
N SER A 60 28.98 -15.76 31.86
CA SER A 60 28.95 -14.88 30.70
C SER A 60 27.51 -14.44 30.45
N THR A 61 27.22 -13.15 30.59
CA THR A 61 25.92 -12.57 30.29
C THR A 61 25.77 -12.48 28.77
N THR A 62 25.32 -13.56 28.16
CA THR A 62 24.91 -13.60 26.76
C THR A 62 23.58 -12.87 26.66
N THR A 63 23.57 -11.71 26.02
CA THR A 63 22.35 -11.03 25.58
C THR A 63 21.52 -12.01 24.74
N PRO A 64 20.23 -12.25 25.04
CA PRO A 64 19.44 -13.17 24.24
C PRO A 64 19.16 -12.52 22.88
N LYS A 65 19.87 -12.98 21.85
CA LYS A 65 19.35 -12.94 20.48
C LYS A 65 18.00 -13.65 20.51
N LEU A 66 16.94 -12.98 20.07
CA LEU A 66 15.66 -13.63 19.78
C LEU A 66 15.90 -14.71 18.71
N SER A 67 16.11 -15.96 19.13
CA SER A 67 16.31 -17.09 18.23
C SER A 67 15.27 -18.16 18.50
N SER A 68 14.16 -18.05 17.80
CA SER A 68 13.43 -19.20 17.24
C SER A 68 12.50 -18.67 16.15
N SER A 69 13.04 -18.25 15.00
CA SER A 69 12.19 -17.99 13.84
C SER A 69 11.64 -19.34 13.36
N THR A 70 10.39 -19.63 13.70
CA THR A 70 9.65 -20.73 13.09
C THR A 70 9.76 -20.56 11.57
N LYS A 71 10.19 -21.62 10.87
CA LYS A 71 10.29 -21.62 9.41
C LYS A 71 8.92 -21.27 8.83
N TRP A 72 8.88 -20.25 7.97
CA TRP A 72 7.63 -19.79 7.37
C TRP A 72 7.04 -20.90 6.47
N SER A 73 5.73 -21.08 6.54
CA SER A 73 4.94 -21.86 5.60
C SER A 73 3.63 -21.13 5.33
N VAL A 74 2.94 -21.47 4.24
CA VAL A 74 1.66 -20.83 3.89
C VAL A 74 0.61 -20.99 5.01
N ASP A 75 0.71 -22.03 5.82
CA ASP A 75 -0.20 -22.30 6.94
C ASP A 75 0.29 -21.78 8.30
N SER A 76 1.51 -21.24 8.42
CA SER A 76 2.08 -20.86 9.72
C SER A 76 1.23 -19.81 10.45
N TRP A 77 0.53 -18.94 9.70
CA TRP A 77 -0.37 -17.93 10.26
C TRP A 77 -1.57 -18.51 11.01
N LYS A 78 -2.03 -19.73 10.67
CA LYS A 78 -3.19 -20.37 11.32
C LYS A 78 -2.96 -20.62 12.81
N THR A 79 -1.69 -20.73 13.21
CA THR A 79 -1.27 -20.90 14.62
C THR A 79 -1.18 -19.59 15.40
N LYS A 80 -1.30 -18.44 14.72
CA LYS A 80 -1.21 -17.11 15.31
C LYS A 80 -2.60 -16.54 15.58
N LYS A 81 -2.68 -15.56 16.47
CA LYS A 81 -3.93 -14.86 16.75
C LYS A 81 -4.38 -14.08 15.51
N ALA A 82 -5.50 -14.47 14.93
CA ALA A 82 -6.14 -13.78 13.83
C ALA A 82 -7.34 -12.97 14.34
N LEU A 83 -7.38 -11.68 13.99
CA LEU A 83 -8.52 -10.81 14.31
C LEU A 83 -9.32 -10.57 13.03
N GLN A 84 -10.62 -10.31 13.18
CA GLN A 84 -11.53 -9.95 12.07
C GLN A 84 -11.88 -11.09 11.09
N LEU A 85 -11.46 -12.33 11.35
CA LEU A 85 -11.93 -13.47 10.57
C LEU A 85 -13.44 -13.68 10.76
N PRO A 86 -14.16 -14.08 9.71
CA PRO A 86 -15.53 -14.54 9.84
C PRO A 86 -15.59 -15.92 10.52
N GLU A 87 -16.71 -16.19 11.18
CA GLU A 87 -17.05 -17.50 11.71
C GLU A 87 -18.10 -18.12 10.77
N TYR A 88 -17.66 -19.08 9.95
CA TYR A 88 -18.55 -19.78 9.04
C TYR A 88 -19.29 -20.92 9.76
N PRO A 89 -20.60 -21.11 9.51
CA PRO A 89 -21.39 -22.12 10.21
C PRO A 89 -21.03 -23.56 9.81
N ASP A 90 -20.59 -23.77 8.56
CA ASP A 90 -20.21 -25.08 8.02
C ASP A 90 -18.73 -25.05 7.57
N GLN A 91 -17.90 -25.78 8.30
CA GLN A 91 -16.47 -25.88 7.99
C GLN A 91 -16.20 -26.79 6.78
N THR A 92 -17.03 -27.81 6.55
CA THR A 92 -16.89 -28.70 5.39
C THR A 92 -17.22 -27.96 4.10
N GLU A 93 -18.24 -27.10 4.12
CA GLU A 93 -18.53 -26.22 2.99
C GLU A 93 -17.37 -25.24 2.72
N LEU A 94 -16.82 -24.62 3.78
CA LEU A 94 -15.67 -23.73 3.64
C LEU A 94 -14.46 -24.45 3.03
N ASP A 95 -14.13 -25.64 3.50
CA ASP A 95 -13.00 -26.42 2.99
C ASP A 95 -13.19 -26.80 1.52
N SER A 96 -14.43 -27.16 1.12
CA SER A 96 -14.79 -27.43 -0.27
C SER A 96 -14.61 -26.20 -1.17
N VAL A 97 -15.04 -25.02 -0.69
CA VAL A 97 -14.84 -23.76 -1.41
C VAL A 97 -13.37 -23.40 -1.54
N LEU A 98 -12.57 -23.57 -0.47
CA LEU A 98 -11.13 -23.31 -0.50
C LEU A 98 -10.41 -24.23 -1.49
N GLN A 99 -10.77 -25.52 -1.54
CA GLN A 99 -10.23 -26.46 -2.53
C GLN A 99 -10.61 -26.05 -3.97
N THR A 100 -11.83 -25.55 -4.16
CA THR A 100 -12.26 -25.03 -5.47
C THR A 100 -11.41 -23.83 -5.89
N LEU A 101 -11.17 -22.87 -4.99
CA LEU A 101 -10.35 -21.69 -5.25
C LEU A 101 -8.88 -22.02 -5.53
N ASP A 102 -8.32 -23.06 -4.88
CA ASP A 102 -6.95 -23.51 -5.12
C ASP A 102 -6.75 -24.04 -6.56
N SER A 103 -7.83 -24.54 -7.18
CA SER A 103 -7.82 -24.99 -8.58
C SER A 103 -7.96 -23.86 -9.60
N PHE A 104 -8.32 -22.65 -9.16
CA PHE A 104 -8.56 -21.53 -10.07
C PHE A 104 -7.26 -20.84 -10.51
N PRO A 105 -7.22 -20.27 -11.74
CA PRO A 105 -6.09 -19.47 -12.18
C PRO A 105 -5.80 -18.29 -11.23
N PRO A 106 -4.54 -17.86 -11.10
CA PRO A 106 -4.23 -16.66 -10.34
C PRO A 106 -4.75 -15.41 -11.06
N ILE A 107 -5.16 -14.40 -10.27
CA ILE A 107 -5.66 -13.11 -10.80
C ILE A 107 -4.51 -12.28 -11.40
N VAL A 108 -3.31 -12.38 -10.84
CA VAL A 108 -2.10 -11.67 -11.31
C VAL A 108 -0.92 -12.63 -11.45
N PHE A 109 -0.04 -12.34 -12.39
CA PHE A 109 1.19 -13.10 -12.55
C PHE A 109 2.30 -12.57 -11.64
N ALA A 110 3.20 -13.45 -11.18
CA ALA A 110 4.28 -13.06 -10.27
C ALA A 110 5.23 -12.00 -10.86
N GLY A 111 5.42 -12.01 -12.20
CA GLY A 111 6.19 -10.99 -12.90
C GLY A 111 5.60 -9.59 -12.78
N GLU A 112 4.27 -9.47 -12.75
CA GLU A 112 3.60 -8.17 -12.59
C GLU A 112 3.79 -7.61 -11.19
N ALA A 113 3.75 -8.48 -10.17
CA ALA A 113 4.02 -8.08 -8.79
C ALA A 113 5.47 -7.60 -8.60
N ARG A 114 6.45 -8.28 -9.23
CA ARG A 114 7.85 -7.84 -9.24
C ARG A 114 8.02 -6.51 -9.98
N HIS A 115 7.38 -6.36 -11.13
CA HIS A 115 7.42 -5.10 -11.88
C HIS A 115 6.81 -3.94 -11.08
N LEU A 116 5.71 -4.17 -10.35
CA LEU A 116 5.15 -3.17 -9.45
C LEU A 116 6.13 -2.81 -8.32
N GLU A 117 6.81 -3.78 -7.71
CA GLU A 117 7.82 -3.53 -6.69
C GLU A 117 8.99 -2.67 -7.21
N GLU A 118 9.48 -2.94 -8.44
CA GLU A 118 10.49 -2.10 -9.11
C GLU A 118 10.00 -0.67 -9.33
N ARG A 119 8.73 -0.49 -9.72
CA ARG A 119 8.13 0.84 -9.86
C ARG A 119 8.01 1.53 -8.51
N LEU A 120 7.54 0.84 -7.48
CA LEU A 120 7.46 1.39 -6.12
C LEU A 120 8.83 1.72 -5.53
N ALA A 121 9.89 1.03 -5.97
CA ALA A 121 11.26 1.38 -5.63
C ALA A 121 11.64 2.76 -6.18
N GLU A 122 11.25 3.10 -7.42
CA GLU A 122 11.47 4.44 -7.95
C GLU A 122 10.75 5.51 -7.12
N ALA A 123 9.51 5.25 -6.69
CA ALA A 123 8.78 6.12 -5.79
C ALA A 123 9.49 6.29 -4.44
N ALA A 124 9.96 5.20 -3.82
CA ALA A 124 10.72 5.24 -2.58
C ALA A 124 12.03 6.06 -2.70
N MET A 125 12.61 6.11 -3.90
CA MET A 125 13.82 6.88 -4.22
C MET A 125 13.52 8.32 -4.67
N GLY A 126 12.25 8.72 -4.80
CA GLY A 126 11.84 10.06 -5.25
C GLY A 126 11.84 10.27 -6.76
N ASN A 127 11.93 9.20 -7.56
CA ASN A 127 11.97 9.24 -9.02
C ASN A 127 10.60 9.06 -9.68
N ALA A 128 9.56 8.74 -8.89
CA ALA A 128 8.19 8.55 -9.36
C ALA A 128 7.20 8.93 -8.24
N PHE A 129 5.92 9.03 -8.59
CA PHE A 129 4.84 9.32 -7.67
C PHE A 129 3.77 8.23 -7.70
N LEU A 130 3.39 7.66 -6.56
CA LEU A 130 2.28 6.72 -6.45
C LEU A 130 0.94 7.45 -6.35
N LEU A 131 0.05 7.16 -7.29
CA LEU A 131 -1.38 7.40 -7.18
C LEU A 131 -2.08 6.07 -6.95
N GLN A 132 -2.72 5.93 -5.80
CA GLN A 132 -3.60 4.82 -5.51
C GLN A 132 -5.01 5.33 -5.19
N GLY A 133 -6.04 4.71 -5.78
CA GLY A 133 -7.42 5.12 -5.53
C GLY A 133 -8.47 4.16 -6.08
N GLY A 134 -9.72 4.35 -5.68
CA GLY A 134 -10.86 3.52 -6.06
C GLY A 134 -11.83 3.30 -4.90
N ASP A 135 -12.65 2.26 -4.97
CA ASP A 135 -13.75 2.08 -4.03
C ASP A 135 -13.28 1.88 -2.58
N CYS A 136 -14.10 2.34 -1.63
CA CYS A 136 -13.91 2.02 -0.22
C CYS A 136 -14.03 0.51 -0.02
N ALA A 137 -15.09 -0.07 -0.58
CA ALA A 137 -15.17 -1.48 -0.91
C ALA A 137 -16.10 -1.72 -2.07
N GLU A 138 -15.70 -2.66 -2.91
CA GLU A 138 -16.51 -3.13 -4.02
C GLU A 138 -17.74 -3.89 -3.50
N SER A 139 -18.85 -3.75 -4.22
CA SER A 139 -20.07 -4.52 -3.98
C SER A 139 -20.40 -5.41 -5.16
N PHE A 140 -20.98 -6.57 -4.88
CA PHE A 140 -21.54 -7.47 -5.90
C PHE A 140 -22.76 -6.89 -6.59
N LYS A 141 -23.45 -5.91 -5.98
CA LYS A 141 -24.62 -5.23 -6.58
C LYS A 141 -24.20 -4.17 -7.61
N GLU A 142 -23.05 -3.55 -7.39
CA GLU A 142 -22.53 -2.44 -8.20
C GLU A 142 -21.56 -2.93 -9.29
N PHE A 143 -21.60 -4.23 -9.63
CA PHE A 143 -20.77 -4.84 -10.64
C PHE A 143 -21.23 -4.46 -12.05
N ASN A 144 -20.72 -3.34 -12.56
CA ASN A 144 -21.02 -2.82 -13.88
C ASN A 144 -19.74 -2.32 -14.57
N ALA A 145 -19.60 -2.61 -15.87
CA ALA A 145 -18.53 -2.12 -16.72
C ALA A 145 -18.43 -0.58 -16.72
N ASN A 146 -19.55 0.15 -16.62
CA ASN A 146 -19.55 1.61 -16.54
C ASN A 146 -18.85 2.11 -15.27
N ASN A 147 -19.19 1.56 -14.10
CA ASN A 147 -18.54 1.93 -12.84
C ASN A 147 -17.03 1.67 -12.88
N ILE A 148 -16.63 0.50 -13.38
CA ILE A 148 -15.21 0.13 -13.53
C ILE A 148 -14.50 1.12 -14.47
N ARG A 149 -15.11 1.42 -15.63
CA ARG A 149 -14.58 2.37 -16.61
C ARG A 149 -14.44 3.77 -16.03
N ASP A 150 -15.45 4.24 -15.31
CA ASP A 150 -15.52 5.62 -14.81
C ASP A 150 -14.54 5.81 -13.66
N THR A 151 -14.41 4.85 -12.73
CA THR A 151 -13.34 4.85 -11.72
C THR A 151 -11.95 4.80 -12.36
N PHE A 152 -11.75 3.94 -13.37
CA PHE A 152 -10.47 3.89 -14.10
C PHE A 152 -10.15 5.21 -14.81
N ARG A 153 -11.16 5.86 -15.39
CA ARG A 153 -11.04 7.18 -16.03
C ARG A 153 -10.60 8.24 -15.03
N VAL A 154 -11.22 8.31 -13.86
CA VAL A 154 -10.85 9.27 -12.79
C VAL A 154 -9.39 9.09 -12.39
N ILE A 155 -8.94 7.85 -12.17
CA ILE A 155 -7.53 7.56 -11.83
C ILE A 155 -6.58 8.04 -12.94
N LEU A 156 -6.93 7.81 -14.22
CA LEU A 156 -6.11 8.26 -15.35
C LEU A 156 -6.04 9.79 -15.46
N GLN A 157 -7.15 10.49 -15.23
CA GLN A 157 -7.20 11.96 -15.26
C GLN A 157 -6.32 12.56 -14.17
N MET A 158 -6.45 12.06 -12.94
CA MET A 158 -5.63 12.49 -11.82
C MET A 158 -4.15 12.20 -12.07
N ALA A 159 -3.83 11.02 -12.61
CA ALA A 159 -2.46 10.68 -12.97
C ALA A 159 -1.88 11.66 -14.00
N ALA A 160 -2.65 12.06 -15.02
CA ALA A 160 -2.18 13.02 -16.02
C ALA A 160 -1.90 14.41 -15.41
N VAL A 161 -2.77 14.89 -14.52
CA VAL A 161 -2.57 16.15 -13.81
C VAL A 161 -1.34 16.09 -12.91
N LEU A 162 -1.18 15.01 -12.15
CA LEU A 162 -0.03 14.80 -11.26
C LEU A 162 1.29 14.66 -12.03
N MET A 163 1.30 13.94 -13.17
CA MET A 163 2.48 13.83 -14.04
C MET A 163 2.90 15.20 -14.58
N PHE A 164 1.94 16.01 -15.03
CA PHE A 164 2.23 17.35 -15.55
C PHE A 164 2.72 18.30 -14.45
N GLY A 165 2.05 18.33 -13.30
CA GLY A 165 2.39 19.22 -12.19
C GLY A 165 3.68 18.83 -11.46
N GLY A 166 3.93 17.53 -11.27
CA GLY A 166 5.11 17.02 -10.57
C GLY A 166 6.31 16.74 -11.47
N GLN A 167 6.16 16.83 -12.80
CA GLN A 167 7.20 16.51 -13.79
C GLN A 167 7.88 15.14 -13.59
N MET A 168 7.14 14.18 -13.03
CA MET A 168 7.64 12.84 -12.74
C MET A 168 6.63 11.74 -13.13
N PRO A 169 7.09 10.51 -13.42
CA PRO A 169 6.22 9.40 -13.72
C PRO A 169 5.24 9.10 -12.58
N VAL A 170 3.97 8.84 -12.90
CA VAL A 170 2.97 8.41 -11.91
C VAL A 170 2.69 6.91 -12.02
N ILE A 171 2.93 6.19 -10.93
CA ILE A 171 2.55 4.78 -10.73
C ILE A 171 1.07 4.76 -10.34
N LYS A 172 0.27 3.94 -11.00
CA LYS A 172 -1.19 3.91 -10.83
C LYS A 172 -1.59 2.57 -10.22
N VAL A 173 -2.24 2.59 -9.06
CA VAL A 173 -2.73 1.38 -8.38
C VAL A 173 -4.22 1.53 -8.07
N GLY A 174 -5.05 0.66 -8.63
CA GLY A 174 -6.49 0.66 -8.36
C GLY A 174 -6.83 -0.05 -7.05
N ARG A 175 -7.74 0.51 -6.25
CA ARG A 175 -8.50 -0.21 -5.21
C ARG A 175 -9.69 -0.90 -5.89
N MET A 176 -9.39 -1.90 -6.72
CA MET A 176 -10.34 -2.57 -7.60
C MET A 176 -9.97 -4.05 -7.73
N ALA A 177 -10.92 -4.90 -8.11
CA ALA A 177 -10.73 -6.33 -8.34
C ALA A 177 -10.29 -7.12 -7.09
N GLY A 178 -10.89 -6.87 -5.93
CA GLY A 178 -10.68 -7.70 -4.74
C GLY A 178 -10.97 -7.02 -3.39
N GLN A 179 -11.38 -5.75 -3.37
CA GLN A 179 -11.60 -4.96 -2.16
C GLN A 179 -12.98 -5.22 -1.54
N PHE A 180 -13.38 -6.48 -1.40
CA PHE A 180 -14.72 -6.89 -0.96
C PHE A 180 -14.86 -7.07 0.56
N ALA A 181 -13.76 -7.21 1.30
CA ALA A 181 -13.79 -7.45 2.75
C ALA A 181 -13.62 -6.15 3.55
N LYS A 182 -14.34 -6.05 4.68
CA LYS A 182 -14.33 -4.91 5.60
C LYS A 182 -14.11 -5.35 7.05
N PRO A 183 -13.08 -4.85 7.76
CA PRO A 183 -12.99 -4.98 9.20
C PRO A 183 -14.08 -4.17 9.89
N ARG A 184 -14.54 -4.63 11.06
CA ARG A 184 -15.63 -4.00 11.83
C ARG A 184 -15.22 -3.72 13.27
N SER A 185 -15.68 -2.58 13.80
CA SER A 185 -15.46 -2.20 15.21
C SER A 185 -16.09 -3.20 16.16
N ASP A 186 -17.35 -3.52 15.88
CA ASP A 186 -18.20 -4.36 16.67
C ASP A 186 -18.55 -5.61 15.84
N PRO A 187 -18.40 -6.82 16.37
CA PRO A 187 -18.87 -8.03 15.71
C PRO A 187 -20.38 -8.01 15.42
N PHE A 188 -21.17 -7.23 16.15
CA PHE A 188 -22.62 -7.14 15.98
C PHE A 188 -23.08 -5.73 15.62
N GLU A 189 -24.21 -5.65 14.94
CA GLU A 189 -24.94 -4.44 14.60
C GLU A 189 -26.36 -4.58 15.17
N GLU A 190 -26.80 -3.57 15.90
CA GLU A 190 -28.12 -3.54 16.52
C GLU A 190 -28.97 -2.44 15.87
N LYS A 191 -30.17 -2.81 15.43
CA LYS A 191 -31.19 -1.88 14.89
C LYS A 191 -32.54 -2.26 15.44
N ASN A 192 -33.27 -1.28 15.99
CA ASN A 192 -34.61 -1.46 16.54
C ASN A 192 -34.71 -2.63 17.55
N GLY A 193 -33.70 -2.81 18.40
CA GLY A 193 -33.64 -3.88 19.40
C GLY A 193 -33.27 -5.28 18.87
N VAL A 194 -33.06 -5.44 17.55
CA VAL A 194 -32.59 -6.70 16.95
C VAL A 194 -31.07 -6.62 16.75
N LYS A 195 -30.35 -7.62 17.27
CA LYS A 195 -28.88 -7.72 17.19
C LYS A 195 -28.47 -8.81 16.19
N LEU A 196 -27.77 -8.42 15.12
CA LEU A 196 -27.30 -9.33 14.07
C LEU A 196 -25.78 -9.18 13.87
N PRO A 197 -25.10 -10.16 13.25
CA PRO A 197 -23.70 -9.99 12.84
C PRO A 197 -23.51 -8.73 11.98
N SER A 198 -22.42 -8.01 12.23
CA SER A 198 -22.02 -6.86 11.43
C SER A 198 -21.72 -7.28 9.98
N TYR A 199 -22.15 -6.45 9.02
CA TYR A 199 -21.76 -6.61 7.62
C TYR A 199 -20.23 -6.44 7.46
N ARG A 200 -19.55 -7.48 6.99
CA ARG A 200 -18.08 -7.54 6.84
C ARG A 200 -17.63 -7.43 5.38
N GLY A 201 -18.50 -6.93 4.53
CA GLY A 201 -18.25 -6.82 3.10
C GLY A 201 -18.73 -8.06 2.34
N ASP A 202 -18.97 -7.89 1.04
CA ASP A 202 -19.66 -8.87 0.21
C ASP A 202 -18.90 -10.20 0.08
N ASN A 203 -17.60 -10.22 0.37
CA ASN A 203 -16.80 -11.45 0.44
C ASN A 203 -17.17 -12.37 1.61
N VAL A 204 -17.89 -11.85 2.62
CA VAL A 204 -18.21 -12.56 3.86
C VAL A 204 -19.72 -12.76 3.98
N ASN A 205 -20.49 -11.67 3.98
CA ASN A 205 -21.93 -11.68 4.19
C ASN A 205 -22.60 -10.53 3.42
N GLY A 206 -23.92 -10.47 3.40
CA GLY A 206 -24.72 -9.44 2.75
C GLY A 206 -24.95 -8.19 3.60
N ASP A 207 -25.24 -7.08 2.93
CA ASP A 207 -25.50 -5.77 3.55
C ASP A 207 -26.90 -5.68 4.22
N ALA A 208 -27.89 -6.37 3.66
CA ALA A 208 -29.26 -6.41 4.16
C ALA A 208 -29.31 -6.83 5.64
N PHE A 209 -30.19 -6.19 6.41
CA PHE A 209 -30.29 -6.38 7.86
C PHE A 209 -31.29 -7.50 8.20
N ASP A 210 -30.94 -8.71 7.80
CA ASP A 210 -31.69 -9.93 8.10
C ASP A 210 -30.71 -11.08 8.42
N LEU A 211 -31.17 -12.07 9.17
CA LEU A 211 -30.29 -13.16 9.64
C LEU A 211 -29.63 -13.91 8.48
N LYS A 212 -30.39 -14.22 7.43
CA LYS A 212 -29.89 -14.96 6.26
C LYS A 212 -28.77 -14.20 5.57
N SER A 213 -28.95 -12.89 5.34
CA SER A 213 -27.94 -12.05 4.72
C SER A 213 -26.73 -11.85 5.62
N ARG A 214 -26.88 -11.79 6.95
CA ARG A 214 -25.78 -11.52 7.89
C ARG A 214 -24.96 -12.74 8.26
N THR A 215 -25.47 -13.95 8.09
CA THR A 215 -24.70 -15.19 8.25
C THR A 215 -23.57 -15.26 7.21
N PRO A 216 -22.32 -15.51 7.62
CA PRO A 216 -21.22 -15.72 6.68
C PRO A 216 -21.45 -16.89 5.74
N ASP A 217 -21.21 -16.69 4.45
CA ASP A 217 -21.45 -17.66 3.38
C ASP A 217 -20.15 -17.90 2.59
N PRO A 218 -19.53 -19.11 2.67
CA PRO A 218 -18.28 -19.40 1.97
C PRO A 218 -18.36 -19.22 0.45
N GLN A 219 -19.51 -19.46 -0.18
CA GLN A 219 -19.68 -19.36 -1.64
C GLN A 219 -19.40 -17.94 -2.16
N ARG A 220 -19.49 -16.93 -1.29
CA ARG A 220 -19.13 -15.55 -1.61
C ARG A 220 -17.65 -15.39 -1.99
N LEU A 221 -16.77 -16.27 -1.51
CA LEU A 221 -15.35 -16.25 -1.89
C LEU A 221 -15.16 -16.58 -3.39
N ILE A 222 -15.89 -17.58 -3.90
CA ILE A 222 -15.89 -17.92 -5.34
C ILE A 222 -16.49 -16.78 -6.15
N ARG A 223 -17.60 -16.21 -5.68
CA ARG A 223 -18.22 -15.06 -6.35
C ARG A 223 -17.28 -13.85 -6.42
N ALA A 224 -16.59 -13.53 -5.33
CA ALA A 224 -15.59 -12.46 -5.27
C ALA A 224 -14.43 -12.72 -6.22
N TYR A 225 -13.93 -13.96 -6.28
CA TYR A 225 -12.91 -14.33 -7.27
C TYR A 225 -13.39 -14.07 -8.70
N CYS A 226 -14.56 -14.56 -9.09
CA CYS A 226 -15.10 -14.38 -10.44
C CYS A 226 -15.27 -12.90 -10.80
N GLN A 227 -15.80 -12.10 -9.87
CA GLN A 227 -15.95 -10.66 -10.08
C GLN A 227 -14.60 -9.95 -10.17
N SER A 228 -13.61 -10.37 -9.37
CA SER A 228 -12.24 -9.83 -9.41
C SER A 228 -11.57 -10.12 -10.76
N ALA A 229 -11.64 -11.37 -11.21
CA ALA A 229 -11.09 -11.79 -12.49
C ALA A 229 -11.73 -11.04 -13.67
N ALA A 230 -13.06 -10.90 -13.67
CA ALA A 230 -13.78 -10.16 -14.70
C ALA A 230 -13.45 -8.66 -14.69
N THR A 231 -13.37 -8.04 -13.51
CA THR A 231 -12.99 -6.64 -13.34
C THR A 231 -11.57 -6.39 -13.84
N LEU A 232 -10.62 -7.23 -13.45
CA LEU A 232 -9.24 -7.07 -13.87
C LEU A 232 -9.05 -7.32 -15.37
N ASN A 233 -9.77 -8.29 -15.95
CA ASN A 233 -9.78 -8.51 -17.39
C ASN A 233 -10.23 -7.25 -18.16
N LEU A 234 -11.30 -6.60 -17.70
CA LEU A 234 -11.78 -5.35 -18.29
C LEU A 234 -10.78 -4.20 -18.11
N LEU A 235 -10.18 -4.06 -16.93
CA LEU A 235 -9.14 -3.06 -16.66
C LEU A 235 -7.91 -3.25 -17.57
N ARG A 236 -7.49 -4.51 -17.79
CA ARG A 236 -6.41 -4.84 -18.73
C ARG A 236 -6.77 -4.42 -20.16
N ALA A 237 -7.99 -4.71 -20.60
CA ALA A 237 -8.48 -4.31 -21.91
C ALA A 237 -8.50 -2.78 -22.08
N PHE A 238 -8.88 -2.02 -21.06
CA PHE A 238 -8.79 -0.54 -21.10
C PHE A 238 -7.34 -0.04 -21.10
N ALA A 239 -6.47 -0.64 -20.30
CA ALA A 239 -5.08 -0.22 -20.20
C ALA A 239 -4.29 -0.44 -21.52
N THR A 240 -4.51 -1.56 -22.22
CA THR A 240 -3.79 -1.90 -23.45
C THR A 240 -4.54 -1.55 -24.74
N GLY A 241 -5.87 -1.54 -24.71
CA GLY A 241 -6.74 -1.32 -25.88
C GLY A 241 -6.94 0.14 -26.30
N GLY A 242 -6.02 1.04 -25.94
CA GLY A 242 -6.07 2.45 -26.33
C GLY A 242 -7.05 3.34 -25.56
N TYR A 243 -7.77 2.81 -24.56
CA TYR A 243 -8.56 3.65 -23.65
C TYR A 243 -7.64 4.57 -22.85
N ALA A 244 -6.54 4.05 -22.31
CA ALA A 244 -5.56 4.81 -21.55
C ALA A 244 -4.64 5.74 -22.38
N ALA A 245 -4.88 5.90 -23.70
CA ALA A 245 -4.07 6.78 -24.53
C ALA A 245 -4.19 8.25 -24.10
N MET A 246 -3.06 8.93 -23.90
CA MET A 246 -2.99 10.28 -23.34
C MET A 246 -3.84 11.32 -24.10
N GLN A 247 -3.99 11.16 -25.42
CA GLN A 247 -4.85 12.00 -26.26
C GLN A 247 -6.33 12.00 -25.82
N ARG A 248 -6.80 10.91 -25.23
CA ARG A 248 -8.19 10.80 -24.72
C ARG A 248 -8.33 11.40 -23.33
N VAL A 249 -7.28 11.35 -22.51
CA VAL A 249 -7.31 11.84 -21.13
C VAL A 249 -7.55 13.35 -21.05
N THR A 250 -6.99 14.12 -21.97
CA THR A 250 -7.23 15.57 -22.07
C THR A 250 -8.64 15.93 -22.58
N GLN A 251 -9.25 15.06 -23.39
CA GLN A 251 -10.61 15.22 -23.88
C GLN A 251 -11.67 14.90 -22.82
N TRP A 252 -11.25 14.34 -21.68
CA TRP A 252 -12.14 13.79 -20.68
C TRP A 252 -12.56 14.73 -19.57
N ASN A 253 -12.22 16.02 -19.60
CA ASN A 253 -12.70 17.00 -18.60
C ASN A 253 -14.21 16.82 -18.38
N LEU A 254 -14.58 16.13 -17.30
CA LEU A 254 -15.94 15.74 -16.97
C LEU A 254 -16.57 16.89 -16.20
N ASP A 255 -17.84 17.13 -16.48
CA ASP A 255 -18.71 18.02 -15.71
C ASP A 255 -18.76 17.52 -14.24
N PHE A 256 -18.00 18.19 -13.36
CA PHE A 256 -17.70 17.77 -11.97
C PHE A 256 -18.86 17.95 -10.98
N THR A 257 -20.12 17.95 -11.42
CA THR A 257 -21.29 18.21 -10.57
C THR A 257 -22.28 17.06 -10.65
N GLU A 258 -22.27 16.18 -9.64
CA GLU A 258 -23.44 15.71 -8.87
C GLU A 258 -23.19 14.39 -8.09
N HIS A 259 -23.51 14.47 -6.80
CA HIS A 259 -23.84 13.47 -5.77
C HIS A 259 -23.23 12.05 -5.77
N SER A 260 -22.55 11.71 -4.68
CA SER A 260 -22.86 10.47 -3.93
C SER A 260 -22.35 10.52 -2.49
N GLU A 261 -23.11 9.85 -1.60
CA GLU A 261 -22.80 9.57 -0.20
C GLU A 261 -22.66 8.05 -0.03
N ALA A 262 -21.69 7.62 0.79
CA ALA A 262 -21.88 6.65 1.90
C ALA A 262 -20.54 6.11 2.42
N GLY A 263 -20.41 5.95 3.75
CA GLY A 263 -19.42 5.02 4.31
C GLY A 263 -19.11 5.14 5.82
N ASP A 264 -19.84 4.40 6.65
CA ASP A 264 -19.78 4.45 8.11
C ASP A 264 -18.83 3.41 8.78
N ARG A 265 -17.95 3.87 9.71
CA ARG A 265 -17.20 3.15 10.80
C ARG A 265 -15.87 2.45 10.41
N TYR A 266 -15.05 3.09 9.58
CA TYR A 266 -13.81 2.46 9.09
C TYR A 266 -12.49 3.07 9.61
N GLN A 267 -12.50 4.27 10.21
CA GLN A 267 -11.28 5.07 10.30
C GLN A 267 -10.25 4.62 11.35
N GLU A 268 -10.67 4.10 12.50
CA GLU A 268 -9.70 3.76 13.56
C GLU A 268 -9.13 2.32 13.47
N LEU A 269 -9.73 1.46 12.63
CA LEU A 269 -9.73 0.01 12.92
C LEU A 269 -8.99 -0.87 11.92
N ALA A 270 -8.97 -0.51 10.63
CA ALA A 270 -8.40 -1.34 9.58
C ALA A 270 -6.86 -1.47 9.63
N SER A 271 -6.18 -0.56 10.34
CA SER A 271 -4.73 -0.62 10.58
C SER A 271 -4.42 -1.35 11.89
N ARG A 272 -4.96 -0.88 13.03
CA ARG A 272 -4.60 -1.41 14.37
C ARG A 272 -4.98 -2.87 14.60
N ARG A 273 -6.04 -3.38 13.96
CA ARG A 273 -6.57 -4.71 14.27
C ARG A 273 -5.85 -5.86 13.59
N THR A 274 -5.10 -5.62 12.52
CA THR A 274 -4.52 -6.71 11.72
C THR A 274 -3.03 -6.51 11.46
N ARG A 275 -2.35 -5.67 12.24
CA ARG A 275 -0.90 -5.39 12.12
C ARG A 275 -0.10 -5.73 13.36
N GLN A 276 -0.64 -6.56 14.25
CA GLN A 276 0.09 -7.01 15.45
C GLN A 276 1.35 -7.76 15.00
N LEU A 277 2.49 -7.43 15.61
CA LEU A 277 3.80 -7.99 15.23
C LEU A 277 3.82 -9.53 15.30
N ASP A 278 3.04 -10.11 16.21
CA ASP A 278 2.86 -11.55 16.45
C ASP A 278 1.54 -12.10 15.86
N GLY A 279 0.78 -11.28 15.14
CA GLY A 279 -0.52 -11.62 14.59
C GLY A 279 -0.46 -12.41 13.28
N ALA A 280 -1.54 -13.13 12.99
CA ALA A 280 -1.66 -13.97 11.80
C ALA A 280 -1.41 -13.23 10.48
N HIS A 281 -1.90 -12.00 10.35
CA HIS A 281 -1.78 -11.21 9.13
C HIS A 281 -0.31 -10.87 8.82
N VAL A 282 0.46 -10.47 9.84
CA VAL A 282 1.89 -10.16 9.68
C VAL A 282 2.66 -11.43 9.35
N GLU A 283 2.36 -12.55 10.01
CA GLU A 283 3.00 -13.83 9.71
C GLU A 283 2.69 -14.33 8.29
N PHE A 284 1.46 -14.19 7.82
CA PHE A 284 1.08 -14.56 6.46
C PHE A 284 1.85 -13.71 5.42
N LEU A 285 1.82 -12.38 5.59
CA LEU A 285 2.44 -11.44 4.65
C LEU A 285 3.97 -11.50 4.65
N ARG A 286 4.61 -11.93 5.75
CA ARG A 286 6.07 -12.04 5.87
C ARG A 286 6.70 -12.93 4.81
N GLY A 287 6.02 -13.98 4.36
CA GLY A 287 6.55 -14.90 3.34
C GLY A 287 6.03 -14.70 1.93
N ILE A 288 5.13 -13.73 1.70
CA ILE A 288 4.61 -13.41 0.36
C ILE A 288 5.52 -12.40 -0.31
N ALA A 289 5.86 -12.58 -1.59
CA ALA A 289 6.82 -11.73 -2.32
C ALA A 289 6.24 -10.40 -2.85
N ASN A 290 4.92 -10.22 -2.83
CA ASN A 290 4.24 -9.02 -3.32
C ASN A 290 4.65 -7.76 -2.52
N PRO A 291 4.71 -6.56 -3.15
CA PRO A 291 4.85 -5.32 -2.40
C PRO A 291 3.66 -5.12 -1.45
N LEU A 292 3.93 -4.57 -0.27
CA LEU A 292 2.99 -4.52 0.85
C LEU A 292 2.70 -3.09 1.28
N GLY A 293 1.43 -2.79 1.56
CA GLY A 293 1.00 -1.53 2.17
C GLY A 293 0.72 -1.69 3.66
N ILE A 294 1.28 -0.80 4.49
CA ILE A 294 1.05 -0.73 5.93
C ILE A 294 0.33 0.56 6.25
N LYS A 295 -0.94 0.46 6.68
CA LYS A 295 -1.68 1.64 7.16
C LYS A 295 -1.17 2.05 8.54
N VAL A 296 -0.96 3.34 8.76
CA VAL A 296 -0.51 3.93 10.03
C VAL A 296 -1.36 5.14 10.41
N SER A 297 -1.80 5.17 11.66
CA SER A 297 -2.55 6.29 12.24
C SER A 297 -1.65 7.13 13.16
N ASP A 298 -2.22 8.21 13.71
CA ASP A 298 -1.63 9.11 14.71
C ASP A 298 -1.13 8.39 15.98
N LYS A 299 -1.75 7.25 16.32
CA LYS A 299 -1.40 6.38 17.46
C LYS A 299 -0.24 5.40 17.19
N MET A 300 0.39 5.42 16.02
CA MET A 300 1.50 4.52 15.73
C MET A 300 2.74 4.89 16.55
N ASP A 301 3.32 3.91 17.26
CA ASP A 301 4.63 4.08 17.90
C ASP A 301 5.76 3.96 16.86
N PRO A 302 6.74 4.90 16.84
CA PRO A 302 7.82 4.87 15.87
C PRO A 302 8.70 3.61 15.97
N ASN A 303 8.94 3.05 17.17
CA ASN A 303 9.77 1.85 17.33
C ASN A 303 9.00 0.60 16.91
N GLU A 304 7.69 0.54 17.18
CA GLU A 304 6.81 -0.51 16.68
C GLU A 304 6.80 -0.52 15.14
N LEU A 305 6.73 0.65 14.49
CA LEU A 305 6.80 0.76 13.04
C LEU A 305 8.11 0.20 12.48
N VAL A 306 9.26 0.59 13.05
CA VAL A 306 10.57 0.09 12.62
C VAL A 306 10.63 -1.44 12.73
N LYS A 307 10.19 -2.01 13.86
CA LYS A 307 10.14 -3.48 14.04
C LYS A 307 9.22 -4.16 13.04
N LEU A 308 8.07 -3.56 12.74
CA LEU A 308 7.13 -4.11 11.75
C LEU A 308 7.76 -4.14 10.35
N ILE A 309 8.50 -3.09 9.98
CA ILE A 309 9.23 -3.04 8.71
C ILE A 309 10.33 -4.10 8.68
N ASP A 310 11.09 -4.29 9.76
CA ASP A 310 12.13 -5.33 9.83
C ASP A 310 11.55 -6.74 9.63
N ILE A 311 10.36 -7.01 10.18
CA ILE A 311 9.68 -8.30 10.02
C ILE A 311 9.24 -8.51 8.56
N LEU A 312 8.70 -7.48 7.91
CA LEU A 312 8.08 -7.59 6.58
C LEU A 312 9.04 -7.31 5.41
N ASN A 313 10.18 -6.68 5.68
CA ASN A 313 11.23 -6.33 4.72
C ASN A 313 12.64 -6.53 5.31
N PRO A 314 13.00 -7.76 5.72
CA PRO A 314 14.28 -8.02 6.38
C PRO A 314 15.51 -7.77 5.49
N GLN A 315 15.35 -7.77 4.16
CA GLN A 315 16.41 -7.42 3.21
C GLN A 315 16.46 -5.92 2.86
N ASN A 316 15.60 -5.10 3.49
CA ASN A 316 15.48 -3.67 3.24
C ASN A 316 15.35 -3.34 1.74
N LYS A 317 14.57 -4.14 1.01
CA LYS A 317 14.38 -3.98 -0.43
C LYS A 317 13.52 -2.74 -0.72
N PRO A 318 13.99 -1.77 -1.53
CA PRO A 318 13.17 -0.65 -1.95
C PRO A 318 11.89 -1.10 -2.67
N GLY A 319 10.79 -0.38 -2.50
CA GLY A 319 9.49 -0.69 -3.11
C GLY A 319 8.70 -1.83 -2.47
N ARG A 320 9.33 -2.60 -1.57
CA ARG A 320 8.69 -3.70 -0.83
C ARG A 320 7.62 -3.20 0.13
N ILE A 321 7.88 -2.11 0.86
CA ILE A 321 6.98 -1.56 1.88
C ILE A 321 6.53 -0.16 1.48
N THR A 322 5.22 0.03 1.49
CA THR A 322 4.56 1.32 1.38
C THR A 322 3.90 1.66 2.71
N ILE A 323 4.26 2.79 3.32
CA ILE A 323 3.68 3.30 4.56
C ILE A 323 2.55 4.27 4.20
N ILE A 324 1.31 3.90 4.53
CA ILE A 324 0.09 4.63 4.20
C ILE A 324 -0.41 5.38 5.45
N THR A 325 -0.15 6.68 5.51
CA THR A 325 -0.38 7.57 6.65
C THR A 325 -1.78 8.16 6.65
N ARG A 326 -2.54 7.96 7.73
CA ARG A 326 -3.95 8.36 7.84
C ARG A 326 -4.25 8.91 9.23
N MET A 327 -3.64 10.06 9.52
CA MET A 327 -3.64 10.63 10.88
C MET A 327 -4.67 11.74 11.06
N GLY A 328 -5.24 12.24 9.95
CA GLY A 328 -6.02 13.46 9.91
C GLY A 328 -5.11 14.69 9.77
N ALA A 329 -5.63 15.76 9.17
CA ALA A 329 -4.82 16.93 8.82
C ALA A 329 -4.12 17.54 10.05
N GLU A 330 -4.82 17.62 11.19
CA GLU A 330 -4.30 18.19 12.44
C GLU A 330 -3.13 17.38 13.02
N ASN A 331 -3.25 16.04 13.05
CA ASN A 331 -2.23 15.19 13.66
C ASN A 331 -1.05 14.92 12.73
N MET A 332 -1.24 14.98 11.41
CA MET A 332 -0.23 14.62 10.43
C MET A 332 1.05 15.46 10.62
N ARG A 333 0.91 16.78 10.79
CA ARG A 333 2.03 17.70 11.01
C ARG A 333 2.87 17.35 12.24
N VAL A 334 2.20 16.93 13.31
CA VAL A 334 2.86 16.65 14.59
C VAL A 334 3.46 15.24 14.60
N LYS A 335 2.73 14.24 14.13
CA LYS A 335 3.07 12.82 14.33
C LYS A 335 3.93 12.25 13.22
N LEU A 336 3.70 12.62 11.96
CA LEU A 336 4.40 12.05 10.81
C LEU A 336 5.93 12.27 10.83
N PRO A 337 6.45 13.47 11.17
CA PRO A 337 7.90 13.68 11.21
C PRO A 337 8.62 12.73 12.20
N HIS A 338 7.96 12.34 13.28
CA HIS A 338 8.52 11.39 14.26
C HIS A 338 8.68 9.99 13.67
N LEU A 339 7.70 9.52 12.89
CA LEU A 339 7.77 8.23 12.19
C LEU A 339 8.85 8.27 11.10
N ILE A 340 8.88 9.31 10.27
CA ILE A 340 9.88 9.46 9.20
C ILE A 340 11.29 9.44 9.80
N ARG A 341 11.53 10.20 10.88
CA ARG A 341 12.84 10.21 11.57
C ARG A 341 13.22 8.85 12.13
N ALA A 342 12.27 8.09 12.67
CA ALA A 342 12.57 6.75 13.20
C ALA A 342 12.96 5.76 12.08
N VAL A 343 12.17 5.70 11.01
CA VAL A 343 12.43 4.84 9.85
C VAL A 343 13.76 5.22 9.18
N ARG A 344 14.01 6.52 8.99
CA ARG A 344 15.27 7.02 8.42
C ARG A 344 16.48 6.70 9.29
N ARG A 345 16.38 6.84 10.62
CA ARG A 345 17.46 6.45 11.56
C ARG A 345 17.73 4.95 11.55
N ALA A 346 16.70 4.13 11.29
CA ALA A 346 16.86 2.69 11.11
C ALA A 346 17.46 2.31 9.75
N GLY A 347 17.68 3.28 8.83
CA GLY A 347 18.20 3.02 7.49
C GLY A 347 17.20 2.31 6.57
N GLN A 348 15.92 2.26 6.94
CA GLN A 348 14.89 1.54 6.22
C GLN A 348 14.37 2.34 5.03
N ILE A 349 14.23 1.69 3.88
CA ILE A 349 13.73 2.29 2.63
C ILE A 349 12.28 1.88 2.45
N VAL A 350 11.39 2.88 2.44
CA VAL A 350 9.94 2.69 2.28
C VAL A 350 9.37 3.77 1.38
N THR A 351 8.28 3.45 0.70
CA THR A 351 7.46 4.42 -0.03
C THR A 351 6.48 5.10 0.94
N TRP A 352 6.39 6.43 0.96
CA TRP A 352 5.50 7.17 1.86
C TRP A 352 4.26 7.67 1.12
N VAL A 353 3.09 7.24 1.58
CA VAL A 353 1.80 7.61 1.00
C VAL A 353 0.93 8.27 2.07
N SER A 354 0.25 9.33 1.70
CA SER A 354 -0.77 10.02 2.48
C SER A 354 -2.15 9.51 2.11
N ASP A 355 -2.92 9.11 3.10
CA ASP A 355 -4.34 8.78 3.04
C ASP A 355 -5.11 9.88 3.80
N PRO A 356 -5.46 10.98 3.11
CA PRO A 356 -6.15 12.13 3.69
C PRO A 356 -7.64 11.85 3.91
N MET A 357 -8.12 10.68 3.49
CA MET A 357 -9.52 10.31 3.58
C MET A 357 -9.82 9.69 4.94
N HIS A 358 -9.00 8.74 5.39
CA HIS A 358 -9.30 7.91 6.56
C HIS A 358 -8.97 8.55 7.92
N GLY A 359 -8.35 9.72 7.96
CA GLY A 359 -8.19 10.48 9.21
C GLY A 359 -9.27 11.53 9.48
N ASN A 360 -10.07 11.89 8.47
CA ASN A 360 -10.88 13.11 8.46
C ASN A 360 -12.41 12.89 8.38
N THR A 361 -12.96 11.76 8.85
CA THR A 361 -14.42 11.51 8.79
C THR A 361 -15.08 12.02 10.05
N ILE A 362 -16.19 12.74 9.86
CA ILE A 362 -17.08 13.19 10.92
C ILE A 362 -18.47 12.55 10.73
N LYS A 363 -19.23 12.45 11.82
CA LYS A 363 -20.63 11.98 11.79
C LYS A 363 -21.54 13.20 11.77
N ALA A 364 -22.34 13.35 10.72
CA ALA A 364 -23.35 14.39 10.61
C ALA A 364 -24.50 14.14 11.60
N PRO A 365 -25.31 15.17 11.92
CA PRO A 365 -26.48 15.02 12.80
C PRO A 365 -27.48 13.96 12.33
N SER A 366 -27.59 13.74 11.00
CA SER A 366 -28.40 12.68 10.38
C SER A 366 -27.91 11.26 10.70
N GLY A 367 -26.72 11.15 11.28
CA GLY A 367 -26.03 9.88 11.51
C GLY A 367 -25.19 9.39 10.33
N LEU A 368 -25.26 10.07 9.18
CA LEU A 368 -24.43 9.81 8.00
C LEU A 368 -23.00 10.29 8.23
N LYS A 369 -22.01 9.55 7.74
CA LYS A 369 -20.63 10.03 7.71
C LYS A 369 -20.33 10.82 6.47
N THR A 370 -19.62 11.91 6.70
CA THR A 370 -19.13 12.81 5.68
C THR A 370 -17.69 13.20 5.99
N ARG A 371 -17.01 13.72 4.98
CA ARG A 371 -15.65 14.24 5.08
C ARG A 371 -15.65 15.64 4.48
N PRO A 372 -15.38 16.69 5.27
CA PRO A 372 -15.22 18.01 4.72
C PRO A 372 -14.07 17.98 3.71
N PHE A 373 -14.33 18.43 2.48
CA PHE A 373 -13.32 18.42 1.42
C PHE A 373 -12.10 19.27 1.81
N ASP A 374 -12.31 20.38 2.54
CA ASP A 374 -11.22 21.20 3.07
C ASP A 374 -10.32 20.50 4.08
N ALA A 375 -10.84 19.49 4.80
CA ALA A 375 -10.02 18.67 5.70
C ALA A 375 -9.21 17.61 4.94
N ILE A 376 -9.61 17.27 3.72
CA ILE A 376 -8.89 16.35 2.82
C ILE A 376 -7.81 17.11 2.04
N ARG A 377 -8.08 18.35 1.63
CA ARG A 377 -7.13 19.19 0.92
C ARG A 377 -6.02 19.66 1.87
N PRO A 378 -4.73 19.50 1.51
CA PRO A 378 -3.66 20.09 2.30
C PRO A 378 -3.77 21.62 2.30
N SER A 379 -3.71 22.24 3.47
CA SER A 379 -3.78 23.69 3.60
C SER A 379 -2.51 24.36 3.05
N GLY A 380 -2.60 25.61 2.56
CA GLY A 380 -1.49 26.30 1.87
C GLY A 380 -0.16 26.34 2.65
N SER A 381 -0.22 26.34 3.99
CA SER A 381 0.96 26.32 4.86
C SER A 381 1.63 24.94 4.99
N GLU A 382 1.00 23.85 4.53
CA GLU A 382 1.68 22.55 4.47
C GLU A 382 2.76 22.55 3.39
N ARG A 383 2.53 23.14 2.21
CA ARG A 383 3.48 23.04 1.08
C ARG A 383 4.85 23.66 1.35
N GLU A 384 4.88 24.79 2.07
CA GLU A 384 6.10 25.57 2.26
C GLU A 384 7.10 24.91 3.24
N GLU A 385 6.66 24.12 4.22
CA GLU A 385 7.54 23.56 5.26
C GLU A 385 8.13 22.17 4.90
N TRP A 386 7.49 21.41 4.00
CA TRP A 386 8.02 20.13 3.51
C TRP A 386 9.18 20.32 2.53
N GLU A 387 9.13 21.36 1.68
CA GLU A 387 10.23 21.75 0.79
C GLU A 387 11.45 22.26 1.57
N LEU A 388 11.25 22.94 2.70
CA LEU A 388 12.34 23.50 3.52
C LEU A 388 13.12 22.47 4.33
N ASN A 389 12.56 21.28 4.61
CA ASN A 389 13.15 20.32 5.55
C ASN A 389 13.74 19.04 4.92
N ASN A 390 13.77 18.90 3.58
CA ASN A 390 14.29 17.69 2.90
C ASN A 390 13.67 16.37 3.42
N LEU A 391 12.41 16.42 3.85
CA LEU A 391 11.66 15.27 4.35
C LEU A 391 10.83 14.71 3.18
N CYS A 392 11.42 13.73 2.47
CA CYS A 392 10.84 12.73 1.56
C CYS A 392 9.50 13.09 0.86
N PRO A 393 9.41 13.05 -0.48
CA PRO A 393 8.16 13.37 -1.19
C PRO A 393 7.01 12.48 -0.68
N LEU A 394 5.98 13.11 -0.11
CA LEU A 394 4.76 12.45 0.34
C LEU A 394 3.84 12.24 -0.86
N GLU A 395 3.46 10.99 -1.09
CA GLU A 395 2.56 10.61 -2.18
C GLU A 395 1.09 10.66 -1.75
N VAL A 396 0.14 10.65 -2.68
CA VAL A 396 -1.29 10.84 -2.38
C VAL A 396 -2.11 9.60 -2.75
N LEU A 397 -2.76 9.00 -1.73
CA LEU A 397 -3.86 8.03 -1.83
C LEU A 397 -5.19 8.80 -1.83
N LEU A 398 -6.09 8.51 -2.77
CA LEU A 398 -7.42 9.15 -2.83
C LEU A 398 -8.56 8.13 -2.75
#